data_AF-A0A9N9IWX8-F1
#
_entry.id   AF-A0A9N9IWX8-F1
#
_cell.length_a   1.000
_cell.length_b   1.000
_cell.length_c   1.000
_cell.angle_alpha   90.00
_cell.angle_beta   90.00
_cell.angle_gamma   90.00
#
_symmetry.space_group_name_H-M   'P 1'
#
loop_
_entity.id
_entity.type
_entity.pdbx_description
1 polymer ?
#
loop_
_entity_poly.entity_id
_entity_poly.type
_entity_poly.pdbx_seq_one_letter_code
_entity_poly.pdbx_strand_id
1 'polypeptide(L)' 'DIAFSKYEGSLIAEICEGLRPNILKGTATYYTELLTKCWDKDPKERPSAIEIHETIL' A
#
# COMPACT_ATOMS: atom_id res chain seq x y z
N ASP A 1 -19.11 -0.43 -22.14
CA ASP A 1 -17.72 -0.73 -22.55
C ASP A 1 -16.77 0.32 -22.00
N ILE A 2 -16.20 0.09 -20.82
CA ILE A 2 -15.16 0.97 -20.28
C ILE A 2 -13.86 0.55 -20.97
N ALA A 3 -13.45 1.33 -21.97
CA ALA A 3 -12.14 1.17 -22.58
C ALA A 3 -11.08 1.52 -21.52
N PHE A 4 -10.57 0.51 -20.82
CA PHE A 4 -9.39 0.62 -19.97
C PHE A 4 -8.29 1.24 -20.81
N SER A 5 -7.86 2.45 -20.43
CA SER A 5 -6.77 3.09 -21.15
C SER A 5 -5.52 2.23 -20.98
N LYS A 6 -4.70 2.11 -22.02
CA LYS A 6 -3.48 1.29 -22.05
C LYS A 6 -2.55 1.51 -20.83
N TYR A 7 -2.63 2.67 -20.19
CA TYR A 7 -1.87 3.05 -18.99
C TYR A 7 -2.42 2.47 -17.68
N GLU A 8 -3.72 2.20 -17.58
CA GLU A 8 -4.31 1.61 -16.36
C GLU A 8 -3.98 0.12 -16.26
N GLY A 9 -3.96 -0.59 -17.39
CA GLY A 9 -3.59 -2.00 -17.43
C GLY A 9 -2.15 -2.26 -16.99
N SER A 10 -1.20 -1.37 -17.35
CA SER A 10 0.19 -1.50 -16.92
C SER A 10 0.36 -1.26 -15.43
N LEU A 11 -0.30 -0.24 -14.87
CA LEU A 11 -0.19 0.08 -13.45
C LEU A 11 -0.78 -1.02 -12.55
N ILE A 12 -1.94 -1.58 -12.94
CA ILE A 12 -2.55 -2.70 -12.20
C ILE A 12 -1.59 -3.89 -12.15
N ALA A 13 -0.99 -4.25 -13.29
CA ALA A 13 -0.02 -5.34 -13.36
C ALA A 13 1.20 -5.08 -12.47
N GLU A 14 1.78 -3.88 -12.52
CA GLU A 14 2.91 -3.50 -11.67
C GLU A 14 2.57 -3.59 -10.17
N ILE A 15 1.38 -3.15 -9.74
CA ILE A 15 0.94 -3.26 -8.34
C ILE A 15 0.78 -4.73 -7.92
N CYS A 16 0.23 -5.58 -8.78
CA CYS A 16 0.12 -7.03 -8.55
C CYS A 16 1.50 -7.71 -8.43
N GLU A 17 2.48 -7.25 -9.20
CA GLU A 17 3.88 -7.69 -9.13
C GLU A 17 4.66 -7.08 -7.95
N GLY A 18 4.05 -6.16 -7.19
CA GLY A 18 4.62 -5.66 -5.95
C GLY A 18 5.09 -4.20 -6.00
N LEU A 19 4.77 -3.44 -7.05
CA LEU A 19 4.98 -1.99 -7.05
C LEU A 19 4.26 -1.38 -5.83
N ARG A 20 5.00 -0.61 -5.03
CA ARG A 20 4.50 0.10 -3.85
C ARG A 20 4.98 1.54 -3.85
N PRO A 21 4.28 2.45 -3.16
CA PRO A 21 4.74 3.83 -3.01
C PRO A 21 6.12 3.90 -2.35
N ASN A 22 6.94 4.84 -2.83
CA ASN A 22 8.23 5.14 -2.20
C ASN A 22 7.99 5.81 -0.84
N ILE A 23 8.66 5.32 0.19
CA ILE A 23 8.68 5.95 1.51
C ILE A 23 9.70 7.08 1.48
N LEU A 24 9.27 8.28 1.85
CA LEU A 24 10.14 9.47 1.80
C LEU A 24 11.26 9.36 2.83
N LYS A 25 12.48 9.78 2.44
CA LYS A 25 13.63 9.83 3.36
C LYS A 25 13.29 10.74 4.54
N GLY A 26 13.51 10.24 5.76
CA GLY A 26 13.19 10.95 7.00
C GLY A 26 11.80 10.64 7.57
N THR A 27 11.00 9.81 6.89
CA THR A 27 9.82 9.20 7.50
C THR A 27 10.25 8.41 8.73
N ALA A 28 9.60 8.63 9.87
CA ALA A 28 9.91 7.89 11.08
C ALA A 28 9.73 6.38 10.85
N THR A 29 10.60 5.56 11.43
CA THR A 29 10.59 4.10 11.24
C THR A 29 9.21 3.50 11.54
N TYR A 30 8.53 4.01 12.56
CA TYR A 30 7.19 3.58 12.92
C TYR A 30 6.16 3.76 11.79
N TYR A 31 6.16 4.92 11.13
CA TYR A 31 5.27 5.14 9.98
C TYR A 31 5.70 4.32 8.76
N THR A 32 6.99 4.06 8.60
CA THR A 32 7.50 3.17 7.55
C THR A 32 6.91 1.77 7.72
N GLU A 33 7.00 1.21 8.94
CA GLU A 33 6.46 -0.11 9.27
C GLU A 33 4.94 -0.18 9.08
N LEU A 34 4.21 0.83 9.56
CA LEU A 34 2.76 0.91 9.38
C LEU A 34 2.36 0.95 7.90
N LEU A 35 2.98 1.83 7.11
CA LEU A 35 2.73 1.93 5.68
C LEU A 35 3.01 0.60 4.98
N THR A 36 4.12 -0.08 5.34
CA THR A 36 4.45 -1.39 4.78
C THR A 36 3.40 -2.47 5.05
N LYS A 37 2.83 -2.51 6.25
CA LYS A 37 1.75 -3.45 6.59
C LYS A 37 0.44 -3.13 5.88
N CYS A 38 0.08 -1.85 5.73
CA CYS A 38 -1.15 -1.43 5.06
C CYS A 38 -1.28 -1.93 3.62
N TRP A 39 -0.16 -2.11 2.93
CA TRP A 39 -0.11 -2.58 1.54
C TRP A 39 0.55 -3.95 1.38
N ASP A 40 0.47 -4.80 2.41
CA ASP A 40 0.95 -6.18 2.34
C ASP A 40 0.27 -6.95 1.19
N LYS A 41 1.04 -7.87 0.59
CA LYS A 41 0.56 -8.74 -0.49
C LYS A 41 -0.51 -9.70 0.01
N ASP A 42 -0.38 -10.23 1.22
CA ASP A 42 -1.44 -10.99 1.87
C ASP A 42 -2.44 -10.04 2.52
N PRO A 43 -3.71 -10.01 2.10
CA PRO A 43 -4.74 -9.18 2.72
C PRO A 43 -4.93 -9.44 4.22
N LYS A 44 -4.56 -10.63 4.72
CA LYS A 44 -4.69 -11.00 6.14
C LYS A 44 -3.63 -10.34 7.03
N GLU A 45 -2.50 -9.94 6.47
CA GLU A 45 -1.43 -9.25 7.18
C GLU A 45 -1.67 -7.74 7.27
N ARG A 46 -2.71 -7.24 6.59
CA ARG A 46 -3.08 -5.82 6.62
C ARG A 46 -3.81 -5.49 7.93
N PRO A 47 -3.46 -4.37 8.58
CA PRO A 47 -4.17 -3.93 9.77
C PRO A 47 -5.59 -3.48 9.42
N SER A 48 -6.50 -3.72 10.35
CA SER A 48 -7.83 -3.11 10.36
C SER A 48 -7.74 -1.59 10.58
N ALA A 49 -8.80 -0.87 10.20
CA ALA A 49 -8.87 0.56 10.48
C ALA A 49 -8.79 0.89 11.98
N ILE A 50 -9.25 -0.04 12.85
CA ILE A 50 -9.17 0.09 14.30
C ILE A 50 -7.71 0.01 14.76
N GLU A 51 -6.97 -1.01 14.32
CA GLU A 51 -5.54 -1.15 14.64
C GLU A 51 -4.73 0.05 14.13
N ILE A 52 -5.04 0.57 12.93
CA ILE A 52 -4.39 1.79 12.41
C ILE A 52 -4.66 2.99 13.34
N HIS A 53 -5.91 3.17 13.78
CA HIS A 53 -6.28 4.26 14.67
C HIS A 53 -5.56 4.17 16.03
N GLU A 54 -5.51 2.98 16.63
CA GLU A 54 -4.78 2.71 17.88
C GLU A 54 -3.25 2.83 17.73
N THR A 55 -2.74 2.60 16.52
CA THR A 55 -1.32 2.76 16.21
C THR A 55 -0.94 4.24 16.10
N ILE A 56 -1.80 5.09 15.55
CA ILE A 56 -1.46 6.49 15.24
C ILE A 56 -1.67 7.44 16.43
N LEU A 57 -2.61 7.13 17.33
CA LEU A 57 -3.03 7.99 18.45
C LEU A 57 -2.50 7.48 19.80
#